data_AF-A0A177J7N1-F1
#
_entry.id   AF-A0A177J7N1-F1
#
_cell.length_a   1.000
_cell.length_b   1.000
_cell.length_c   1.000
_cell.angle_alpha   90.00
_cell.angle_beta   90.00
_cell.angle_gamma   90.00
#
_symmetry.space_group_name_H-M   'P 1'
#
loop_
_entity.id
_entity.type
_entity.pdbx_description
1 polymer ?
#
loop_
_entity_poly.entity_id
_entity_poly.type
_entity_poly.pdbx_seq_one_letter_code
_entity_poly.pdbx_strand_id
1 'polypeptide(L)'
;MSRPLLIGSYAAQLRGILPAWRRGMTRDIDLVATPETAKRLAALWGARYHEHAPGRCYLSGRIDIDLRGELIDPVLPWCEAVDARINGVVIPLLLPLPALIVAIRRATLDSVPAARAKALADLADFERAGIAVGAALLMRAGAFRKPICDGGNSPPSTLQSTPKEKMNA
;
A
#
# COMPACT_ATOMS: atom_id res chain seq x y z
N MET A 1 -10.57 -18.64 5.84
CA MET A 1 -10.48 -17.27 5.27
C MET A 1 -9.11 -16.72 5.57
N SER A 2 -8.39 -16.24 4.56
CA SER A 2 -7.11 -15.55 4.76
C SER A 2 -7.38 -14.13 5.28
N ARG A 3 -6.67 -13.75 6.35
CA ARG A 3 -6.76 -12.40 6.93
C ARG A 3 -6.10 -11.40 5.96
N PRO A 4 -6.63 -10.17 5.82
CA PRO A 4 -5.95 -9.14 5.06
C PRO A 4 -4.63 -8.78 5.74
N LEU A 5 -3.57 -8.62 4.97
CA LEU A 5 -2.24 -8.24 5.45
C LEU A 5 -2.02 -6.76 5.18
N LEU A 6 -1.66 -6.00 6.22
CA LEU A 6 -1.30 -4.59 6.05
C LEU A 6 0.16 -4.47 5.61
N ILE A 7 0.38 -3.77 4.51
CA ILE A 7 1.69 -3.63 3.85
C ILE A 7 2.02 -2.16 3.60
N GLY A 8 3.08 -1.94 2.82
CA GLY A 8 3.39 -0.63 2.26
C GLY A 8 3.75 0.41 3.30
N SER A 9 3.44 1.67 2.99
CA SER A 9 4.03 2.78 3.75
C SER A 9 3.46 3.00 5.14
N TYR A 10 2.20 2.66 5.31
CA TYR A 10 1.55 2.69 6.60
C TYR A 10 2.08 1.60 7.55
N ALA A 11 2.29 0.37 7.06
CA ALA A 11 2.84 -0.72 7.87
C ALA A 11 4.24 -0.38 8.45
N ALA A 12 5.13 0.15 7.61
CA ALA A 12 6.47 0.54 8.06
C ALA A 12 6.47 1.75 9.01
N GLN A 13 5.51 2.68 8.85
CA GLN A 13 5.33 3.81 9.77
C GLN A 13 4.93 3.33 11.18
N LEU A 14 3.99 2.39 11.29
CA LEU A 14 3.54 1.84 12.58
C LEU A 14 4.69 1.23 13.40
N ARG A 15 5.81 0.92 12.76
CA ARG A 15 7.00 0.32 13.38
C ARG A 15 8.21 1.25 13.42
N GLY A 16 8.07 2.49 12.95
CA GLY A 16 9.13 3.51 13.00
C GLY A 16 10.35 3.21 12.12
N ILE A 17 10.21 2.34 11.11
CA ILE A 17 11.34 1.79 10.34
C ILE A 17 12.01 2.84 9.44
N LEU A 18 11.28 3.84 8.91
CA LEU A 18 11.85 4.79 7.94
C LEU A 18 11.86 6.26 8.40
N PRO A 19 13.02 6.95 8.42
CA PRO A 19 13.13 8.37 8.79
C PRO A 19 12.30 9.33 7.93
N ALA A 20 12.26 9.14 6.59
CA ALA A 20 11.39 9.93 5.71
C ALA A 20 9.90 9.74 6.00
N TRP A 21 9.48 8.57 6.49
CA TRP A 21 8.07 8.29 6.82
C TRP A 21 7.73 8.58 8.29
N ARG A 22 8.74 8.74 9.17
CA ARG A 22 8.57 9.37 10.50
C ARG A 22 8.05 10.81 10.39
N ARG A 23 8.21 11.47 9.24
CA ARG A 23 7.64 12.79 8.94
C ARG A 23 6.16 12.74 8.50
N GLY A 24 5.51 11.57 8.53
CA GLY A 24 4.04 11.46 8.43
C GLY A 24 3.44 11.50 7.02
N MET A 25 4.21 11.24 5.97
CA MET A 25 3.68 11.23 4.59
C MET A 25 3.06 9.88 4.19
N THR A 26 2.09 9.38 4.97
CA THR A 26 1.22 8.27 4.56
C THR A 26 -0.12 8.84 4.12
N ARG A 27 -0.39 8.77 2.81
CA ARG A 27 -1.65 9.26 2.23
C ARG A 27 -2.66 8.12 2.06
N ASP A 28 -2.16 6.90 2.04
CA ASP A 28 -2.85 5.65 1.75
C ASP A 28 -2.45 4.53 2.73
N ILE A 29 -3.38 3.59 2.89
CA ILE A 29 -3.25 2.33 3.60
C ILE A 29 -3.25 1.24 2.54
N ASP A 30 -2.13 0.55 2.39
CA ASP A 30 -1.97 -0.54 1.43
C ASP A 30 -2.28 -1.88 2.11
N LEU A 31 -3.25 -2.64 1.63
CA LEU A 31 -3.58 -3.98 2.11
C LEU A 31 -3.29 -5.03 1.02
N VAL A 32 -3.02 -6.26 1.43
CA VAL A 32 -3.13 -7.43 0.55
C VAL A 32 -4.27 -8.31 1.03
N ALA A 33 -5.17 -8.68 0.11
CA ALA A 33 -6.32 -9.50 0.44
C ALA A 33 -6.80 -10.30 -0.78
N THR A 34 -7.55 -11.37 -0.54
CA THR A 34 -8.29 -12.04 -1.61
C THR A 34 -9.43 -11.15 -2.12
N PRO A 35 -9.91 -11.34 -3.36
CA PRO A 35 -11.08 -10.62 -3.87
C PRO A 35 -12.32 -10.76 -2.97
N GLU A 36 -12.51 -11.93 -2.36
CA GLU A 36 -13.60 -12.16 -1.40
C GLU A 36 -13.44 -11.29 -0.14
N THR A 37 -12.25 -11.26 0.45
CA THR A 37 -11.95 -10.43 1.62
C THR A 37 -12.08 -8.94 1.28
N ALA A 38 -11.62 -8.50 0.10
CA ALA A 38 -11.76 -7.11 -0.35
C ALA A 38 -13.22 -6.69 -0.51
N LYS A 39 -14.10 -7.55 -1.06
CA LYS A 39 -15.55 -7.29 -1.15
C LYS A 39 -16.21 -7.16 0.23
N ARG A 40 -15.83 -8.02 1.19
CA ARG A 40 -16.32 -7.94 2.57
C ARG A 40 -15.88 -6.65 3.26
N LEU A 41 -14.62 -6.27 3.08
CA LEU A 41 -14.07 -5.01 3.57
C LEU A 41 -14.81 -3.80 2.98
N ALA A 42 -15.07 -3.80 1.67
CA ALA A 42 -15.87 -2.77 1.03
C ALA A 42 -17.25 -2.63 1.68
N ALA A 43 -17.96 -3.75 1.88
CA ALA A 43 -19.27 -3.76 2.51
C ALA A 43 -19.24 -3.25 3.96
N LEU A 44 -18.23 -3.64 4.75
CA LEU A 44 -18.06 -3.18 6.13
C LEU A 44 -17.85 -1.67 6.23
N TRP A 45 -17.17 -1.07 5.26
CA TRP A 45 -16.91 0.37 5.21
C TRP A 45 -18.01 1.18 4.48
N GLY A 46 -19.09 0.53 4.04
CA GLY A 46 -20.10 1.18 3.21
C GLY A 46 -19.53 1.71 1.89
N ALA A 47 -18.41 1.12 1.43
CA ALA A 47 -17.70 1.49 0.23
C ALA A 47 -18.10 0.59 -0.94
N ARG A 48 -18.01 1.13 -2.16
CA ARG A 48 -18.20 0.33 -3.37
C ARG A 48 -16.92 -0.42 -3.71
N TYR A 49 -17.01 -1.74 -3.88
CA TYR A 49 -15.93 -2.53 -4.46
C TYR A 49 -15.72 -2.12 -5.93
N HIS A 50 -14.49 -1.72 -6.27
CA HIS A 50 -14.11 -1.40 -7.64
C HIS A 50 -12.64 -1.76 -7.89
N GLU A 51 -12.40 -2.59 -8.90
CA GLU A 51 -11.06 -2.84 -9.40
C GLU A 51 -10.69 -1.77 -10.43
N HIS A 52 -9.87 -0.82 -10.02
CA HIS A 52 -9.47 0.30 -10.87
C HIS A 52 -8.28 -0.05 -11.78
N ALA A 53 -7.59 -1.16 -11.50
CA ALA A 53 -6.50 -1.72 -12.29
C ALA A 53 -6.44 -3.25 -12.06
N PRO A 54 -5.86 -4.02 -13.00
CA PRO A 54 -5.73 -5.47 -12.84
C PRO A 54 -5.06 -5.85 -11.52
N GLY A 55 -5.77 -6.62 -10.70
CA GLY A 55 -5.28 -7.07 -9.40
C GLY A 55 -5.22 -5.98 -8.33
N ARG A 56 -5.95 -4.86 -8.47
CA ARG A 56 -6.00 -3.81 -7.45
C ARG A 56 -7.41 -3.28 -7.24
N CYS A 57 -7.80 -3.16 -5.98
CA CYS A 57 -9.09 -2.62 -5.58
C CYS A 57 -8.89 -1.38 -4.71
N TYR A 58 -9.54 -0.28 -5.08
CA TYR A 58 -9.56 0.94 -4.27
C TYR A 58 -10.87 1.00 -3.50
N LEU A 59 -10.80 1.02 -2.17
CA LEU A 59 -12.00 1.01 -1.33
C LEU A 59 -12.46 2.42 -0.95
N SER A 60 -11.53 3.33 -0.66
CA SER A 60 -11.86 4.70 -0.28
C SER A 60 -10.66 5.60 -0.54
N GLY A 61 -10.86 6.92 -0.47
CA GLY A 61 -9.86 8.01 -0.60
C GLY A 61 -8.49 7.80 0.09
N ARG A 62 -8.37 6.75 0.93
CA ARG A 62 -7.19 6.40 1.73
C ARG A 62 -6.87 4.90 1.79
N ILE A 63 -7.63 3.99 1.17
CA ILE A 63 -7.39 2.53 1.28
C ILE A 63 -7.26 1.91 -0.11
N ASP A 64 -6.08 1.35 -0.36
CA ASP A 64 -5.70 0.65 -1.58
C ASP A 64 -5.44 -0.83 -1.23
N ILE A 65 -6.07 -1.76 -1.95
CA ILE A 65 -5.93 -3.19 -1.72
C ILE A 65 -5.30 -3.82 -2.95
N ASP A 66 -4.10 -4.36 -2.79
CA ASP A 66 -3.48 -5.24 -3.77
C ASP A 66 -4.11 -6.64 -3.67
N LEU A 67 -4.69 -7.10 -4.77
CA LEU A 67 -5.28 -8.44 -4.88
C LEU A 67 -4.24 -9.46 -5.36
N ARG A 68 -3.03 -9.01 -5.73
CA ARG A 68 -1.93 -9.87 -6.22
C ARG A 68 -1.14 -10.47 -5.06
N GLY A 69 -1.86 -11.07 -4.11
CA GLY A 69 -1.25 -11.65 -2.91
C GLY A 69 -0.24 -12.75 -3.19
N GLU A 70 -0.33 -13.39 -4.36
CA GLU A 70 0.66 -14.35 -4.87
C GLU A 70 2.06 -13.73 -5.06
N LEU A 71 2.16 -12.41 -5.21
CA LEU A 71 3.46 -11.73 -5.32
C LEU A 71 4.19 -11.65 -3.98
N ILE A 72 3.52 -11.88 -2.85
CA ILE A 72 4.14 -11.88 -1.52
C ILE A 72 5.10 -13.06 -1.36
N ASP A 73 4.70 -14.27 -1.77
CA ASP A 73 5.45 -15.49 -1.48
C ASP A 73 6.92 -15.42 -1.93
N PRO A 74 7.23 -14.92 -3.14
CA PRO A 74 8.62 -14.74 -3.58
C PRO A 74 9.44 -13.77 -2.73
N VAL A 75 8.84 -12.83 -1.99
CA VAL A 75 9.57 -11.84 -1.21
C VAL A 75 9.46 -12.03 0.31
N LEU A 76 8.70 -13.02 0.77
CA LEU A 76 8.57 -13.38 2.19
C LEU A 76 9.90 -13.44 2.96
N PRO A 77 11.01 -14.01 2.42
CA PRO A 77 12.29 -14.06 3.13
C PRO A 77 12.89 -12.68 3.45
N TRP A 78 12.42 -11.62 2.78
CA TRP A 78 12.84 -10.23 3.03
C TRP A 78 11.74 -9.41 3.71
N CYS A 79 10.84 -10.10 4.40
CA CYS A 79 9.79 -9.50 5.19
C CYS A 79 9.81 -10.00 6.62
N GLU A 80 9.29 -9.20 7.53
CA GLU A 80 8.98 -9.58 8.90
C GLU A 80 7.45 -9.58 9.08
N ALA A 81 6.89 -10.74 9.44
CA ALA A 81 5.49 -10.82 9.82
C ALA A 81 5.35 -10.40 11.29
N VAL A 82 4.56 -9.35 11.53
CA VAL A 82 4.29 -8.87 12.90
C VAL A 82 2.82 -8.54 13.06
N ASP A 83 2.36 -8.42 14.30
CA ASP A 83 1.03 -7.91 14.59
C ASP A 83 1.12 -6.46 15.10
N ALA A 84 0.18 -5.61 14.69
CA ALA A 84 -0.06 -4.30 15.29
C ALA A 84 -1.44 -4.25 15.94
N ARG A 85 -1.54 -3.54 17.07
CA ARG A 85 -2.82 -3.26 17.72
C ARG A 85 -3.29 -1.85 17.38
N ILE A 86 -4.38 -1.74 16.63
CA ILE A 86 -5.02 -0.46 16.28
C ILE A 86 -6.42 -0.47 16.88
N ASN A 87 -6.72 0.49 17.78
CA ASN A 87 -8.03 0.60 18.45
C ASN A 87 -8.51 -0.73 19.08
N GLY A 88 -7.60 -1.49 19.70
CA GLY A 88 -7.90 -2.78 20.32
C GLY A 88 -7.96 -3.97 19.36
N VAL A 89 -7.91 -3.75 18.05
CA VAL A 89 -7.91 -4.80 17.02
C VAL A 89 -6.49 -5.20 16.66
N VAL A 90 -6.21 -6.51 16.63
CA VAL A 90 -4.94 -7.05 16.15
C VAL A 90 -4.99 -7.18 14.64
N ILE A 91 -4.04 -6.53 13.95
CA ILE A 91 -3.92 -6.51 12.49
C ILE A 91 -2.57 -7.11 12.11
N PRO A 92 -2.54 -8.17 11.29
CA PRO A 92 -1.30 -8.74 10.80
C PRO A 92 -0.67 -7.80 9.77
N LEU A 93 0.61 -7.52 9.95
CA LEU A 93 1.45 -6.71 9.11
C LEU A 93 2.49 -7.58 8.42
N LEU A 94 2.87 -7.19 7.20
CA LEU A 94 4.08 -7.69 6.57
C LEU A 94 5.03 -6.51 6.32
N LEU A 95 6.11 -6.45 7.09
CA LEU A 95 7.06 -5.36 7.04
C LEU A 95 8.20 -5.71 6.09
N PRO A 96 8.47 -4.91 5.05
CA PRO A 96 9.63 -5.15 4.20
C PRO A 96 10.91 -4.79 4.97
N LEU A 97 11.91 -5.68 4.91
CA LEU A 97 13.27 -5.37 5.35
C LEU A 97 13.88 -4.28 4.45
N PRO A 98 14.86 -3.50 4.93
CA PRO A 98 15.48 -2.41 4.16
C PRO A 98 15.88 -2.78 2.73
N ALA A 99 16.45 -3.97 2.52
CA ALA A 99 16.86 -4.42 1.19
C ALA A 99 15.68 -4.57 0.21
N LEU A 100 14.52 -5.05 0.68
CA LEU A 100 13.32 -5.15 -0.13
C LEU A 100 12.72 -3.78 -0.44
N ILE A 101 12.76 -2.85 0.53
CA ILE A 101 12.30 -1.47 0.32
C ILE A 101 13.13 -0.82 -0.80
N VAL A 102 14.45 -0.91 -0.72
CA VAL A 102 15.36 -0.39 -1.76
C VAL A 102 15.06 -1.03 -3.12
N ALA A 103 14.89 -2.36 -3.17
CA ALA A 103 14.58 -3.07 -4.41
C ALA A 103 13.27 -2.60 -5.05
N ILE A 104 12.19 -2.49 -4.27
CA ILE A 104 10.89 -2.00 -4.74
C ILE A 104 10.97 -0.54 -5.20
N ARG A 105 11.70 0.32 -4.47
CA ARG A 105 11.86 1.73 -4.84
C ARG A 105 12.65 1.92 -6.12
N ARG A 106 13.72 1.15 -6.32
CA ARG A 106 14.45 1.11 -7.60
C ARG A 106 13.55 0.66 -8.75
N ALA A 107 12.80 -0.43 -8.57
CA ALA A 107 11.84 -0.89 -9.56
C ALA A 107 10.73 0.15 -9.87
N THR A 108 10.32 0.95 -8.88
CA THR A 108 9.33 2.03 -9.02
C THR A 108 9.85 3.19 -9.85
N LEU A 109 11.13 3.58 -9.70
CA LEU A 109 11.74 4.67 -10.48
C LEU A 109 11.64 4.43 -11.99
N ASP A 110 11.79 3.17 -12.40
CA ASP A 110 11.77 2.77 -13.80
C ASP A 110 10.37 2.83 -14.44
N SER A 111 9.31 2.85 -13.63
CA SER A 111 7.95 2.48 -14.11
C SER A 111 6.84 3.47 -13.74
N VAL A 112 7.01 4.34 -12.74
CA VAL A 112 5.94 5.21 -12.24
C VAL A 112 6.43 6.65 -12.04
N PRO A 113 6.30 7.54 -13.06
CA PRO A 113 6.77 8.93 -12.98
C PRO A 113 6.22 9.70 -11.78
N ALA A 114 4.93 9.53 -11.46
CA ALA A 114 4.27 10.22 -10.35
C ALA A 114 4.82 9.82 -8.96
N ALA A 115 5.42 8.62 -8.83
CA ALA A 115 5.99 8.14 -7.57
C ALA A 115 7.50 8.42 -7.46
N ARG A 116 8.13 8.96 -8.51
CA ARG A 116 9.58 9.15 -8.62
C ARG A 116 10.15 9.99 -7.48
N ALA A 117 9.54 11.12 -7.16
CA ALA A 117 10.02 12.01 -6.10
C ALA A 117 10.02 11.32 -4.72
N LYS A 118 8.95 10.57 -4.39
CA LYS A 118 8.88 9.76 -3.15
C LYS A 118 9.94 8.66 -3.15
N ALA A 119 10.11 7.96 -4.26
CA ALA A 119 11.08 6.89 -4.37
C ALA A 119 12.54 7.38 -4.23
N LEU A 120 12.89 8.52 -4.84
CA LEU A 120 14.22 9.13 -4.67
C LEU A 120 14.47 9.56 -3.22
N ALA A 121 13.47 10.19 -2.57
CA ALA A 121 13.58 10.59 -1.18
C ALA A 121 13.82 9.39 -0.24
N ASP A 122 13.08 8.30 -0.46
CA ASP A 122 13.26 7.06 0.32
C ASP A 122 14.67 6.47 0.10
N LEU A 123 15.15 6.43 -1.15
CA LEU A 123 16.46 5.84 -1.50
C LEU A 123 17.65 6.61 -0.91
N ALA A 124 17.60 7.94 -0.86
CA ALA A 124 18.68 8.76 -0.32
C ALA A 124 19.04 8.42 1.15
N ASP A 125 18.05 7.98 1.94
CA ASP A 125 18.28 7.55 3.32
C ASP A 125 18.94 6.16 3.39
N PHE A 126 18.60 5.25 2.50
CA PHE A 126 19.17 3.90 2.47
C PHE A 126 20.55 3.82 1.83
N GLU A 127 20.82 4.68 0.84
CA GLU A 127 22.16 4.79 0.22
C GLU A 127 23.20 5.20 1.26
N ARG A 128 22.86 6.15 2.13
CA ARG A 128 23.72 6.55 3.26
C ARG A 128 23.94 5.42 4.28
N ALA A 129 22.99 4.48 4.39
CA ALA A 129 23.09 3.33 5.29
C ALA A 129 23.84 2.13 4.67
N GLY A 130 24.29 2.22 3.41
CA GLY A 130 25.08 1.16 2.77
C GLY A 130 24.33 -0.15 2.54
N ILE A 131 23.00 -0.12 2.40
CA ILE A 131 22.18 -1.33 2.25
C ILE A 131 22.49 -2.02 0.91
N ALA A 132 23.02 -3.24 0.98
CA ALA A 132 23.27 -4.10 -0.18
C ALA A 132 21.98 -4.78 -0.67
N VAL A 133 21.79 -4.82 -1.99
CA VAL A 133 20.63 -5.47 -2.64
C VAL A 133 21.14 -6.39 -3.76
N GLY A 134 20.87 -7.69 -3.64
CA GLY A 134 21.25 -8.67 -4.65
C GLY A 134 20.36 -8.65 -5.89
N ALA A 135 20.89 -9.11 -7.02
CA ALA A 135 20.19 -9.15 -8.31
C ALA A 135 18.88 -9.98 -8.26
N ALA A 136 18.88 -11.11 -7.54
CA ALA A 136 17.70 -11.96 -7.39
C ALA A 136 16.52 -11.21 -6.71
N LEU A 137 16.81 -10.36 -5.73
CA LEU A 137 15.79 -9.56 -5.05
C LEU A 137 15.28 -8.43 -5.95
N LEU A 138 16.15 -7.81 -6.76
CA LEU A 138 15.75 -6.80 -7.74
C LEU A 138 14.78 -7.37 -8.79
N MET A 139 15.06 -8.57 -9.31
CA MET A 139 14.15 -9.24 -10.27
C MET A 139 12.77 -9.50 -9.66
N ARG A 140 12.74 -10.02 -8.42
CA ARG A 140 11.47 -10.27 -7.70
C ARG A 140 10.72 -8.99 -7.39
N ALA A 141 11.42 -7.94 -6.95
CA ALA A 141 10.82 -6.62 -6.72
C ALA A 141 10.26 -5.98 -7.99
N GLY A 142 10.83 -6.30 -9.16
CA GLY A 142 10.31 -5.91 -10.47
C GLY A 142 8.88 -6.36 -10.73
N ALA A 143 8.43 -7.48 -10.14
CA ALA A 143 7.05 -7.95 -10.28
C ALA A 143 6.02 -7.04 -9.59
N PHE A 144 6.46 -6.23 -8.62
CA PHE A 144 5.62 -5.25 -7.92
C PHE A 144 5.47 -3.92 -8.66
N ARG A 145 6.13 -3.77 -9.83
CA ARG A 145 5.96 -2.58 -10.67
C ARG A 145 4.47 -2.39 -10.96
N LYS A 146 3.97 -1.18 -10.67
CA LYS A 146 2.58 -0.84 -10.96
C LYS A 146 2.47 -0.64 -12.48
N PRO A 147 1.54 -1.32 -13.18
CA PRO A 147 1.23 -0.93 -14.55
C PRO A 147 0.77 0.54 -14.53
N ILE A 148 1.21 1.31 -15.52
CA ILE A 148 0.78 2.70 -15.69
C ILE A 148 -0.73 2.66 -15.87
N CYS A 149 -1.45 3.18 -14.88
CA CYS A 149 -2.85 3.51 -15.08
C CYS A 149 -2.83 4.78 -15.93
N ASP A 150 -3.42 4.75 -17.11
CA ASP A 150 -3.63 5.96 -17.91
C ASP A 150 -4.23 7.02 -16.99
N GLY A 151 -3.56 8.17 -16.88
CA GLY A 151 -3.89 9.20 -15.93
C GLY A 151 -5.35 9.62 -16.09
N GLY A 152 -6.21 9.22 -15.16
CA GLY A 152 -7.61 9.59 -15.21
C GLY A 152 -8.43 8.85 -14.16
N ASN A 153 -8.90 9.60 -13.18
CA ASN A 153 -9.95 9.23 -12.24
C ASN A 153 -9.55 8.26 -11.12
N SER A 154 -8.90 8.81 -10.09
CA SER A 154 -9.48 8.59 -8.75
C SER A 154 -10.98 8.88 -8.86
N PRO A 155 -11.89 7.99 -8.44
CA PRO A 155 -13.31 8.31 -8.44
C PRO A 155 -13.49 9.61 -7.65
N PRO A 156 -14.30 10.57 -8.15
CA PRO A 156 -14.56 11.80 -7.42
C PRO A 156 -15.06 11.45 -6.03
N SER A 157 -14.60 12.20 -5.03
CA SER A 157 -15.06 12.10 -3.64
C SER A 157 -16.53 12.51 -3.56
N THR A 158 -17.46 11.70 -4.02
CA THR A 158 -18.90 11.87 -3.77
C THR A 158 -19.25 11.22 -2.43
N LEU A 159 -18.64 11.75 -1.37
CA LEU A 159 -19.31 11.94 -0.08
C LEU A 159 -19.71 13.42 -0.04
N GLN A 160 -20.56 13.84 -0.98
CA GLN A 160 -21.31 15.07 -0.80
C GLN A 160 -22.49 14.73 0.10
N SER A 161 -22.43 15.34 1.28
CA SER A 161 -23.52 15.60 2.22
C SER A 161 -24.91 15.19 1.75
N THR A 162 -25.58 14.36 2.54
CA THR A 162 -27.04 14.33 2.64
C THR A 162 -27.62 15.75 2.53
N PRO A 163 -28.64 15.99 1.70
CA PRO A 163 -29.34 17.26 1.73
C PRO A 163 -29.93 17.44 3.13
N LYS A 164 -29.60 18.53 3.82
CA LYS A 164 -30.42 19.01 4.93
C LYS A 164 -31.81 19.28 4.36
N GLU A 165 -32.76 18.40 4.64
CA GLU A 165 -34.17 18.74 4.58
C GLU A 165 -34.34 20.06 5.36
N LYS A 166 -34.69 21.11 4.63
CA LYS A 166 -35.28 22.31 5.24
C LYS A 166 -36.66 21.90 5.74
N MET A 167 -36.71 21.38 6.95
CA MET A 167 -37.87 21.60 7.82
C MET A 167 -37.89 23.10 8.13
N ASN A 168 -38.76 23.83 7.45
CA ASN A 168 -39.28 25.08 7.94
C ASN A 168 -40.80 24.99 7.89
N ALA A 169 -41.38 25.07 9.09
CA ALA A 169 -42.66 25.67 9.48
C ALA A 169 -43.86 25.53 8.55
#